data_AF-A0A8K1CZN8-F1
#
_entry.id   AF-A0A8K1CZN8-F1
#
_cell.length_a   1.000
_cell.length_b   1.000
_cell.length_c   1.000
_cell.angle_alpha   90.00
_cell.angle_beta   90.00
_cell.angle_gamma   90.00
#
_symmetry.space_group_name_H-M   'P 1'
#
loop_
_entity.id
_entity.type
_entity.pdbx_description
1 polymer ?
#
loop_
_entity_poly.entity_id
_entity_poly.type
_entity_poly.pdbx_seq_one_letter_code
_entity_poly.pdbx_strand_id
1 'polypeptide(L)' 'MGNIYTKDIKRIVRELYNKYKDEIKDDFSSNKQLVIRYVDVKSKKVRNRLAGYLTRYYKIMKEKETLPMAEEKLEETEEV' A
#
# COMPACT_ATOMS: atom_id res chain seq x y z
N MET A 1 -21.44 -10.82 -6.41
CA MET A 1 -20.91 -9.50 -6.00
C MET A 1 -19.40 -9.51 -6.16
N GLY A 2 -18.83 -8.60 -6.97
CA GLY A 2 -17.40 -8.63 -7.31
C GLY A 2 -16.47 -8.13 -6.19
N ASN A 3 -15.30 -8.75 -6.05
CA ASN A 3 -14.25 -8.39 -5.08
C ASN A 3 -13.37 -7.22 -5.57
N ILE A 4 -13.99 -6.11 -5.97
CA ILE A 4 -13.30 -4.95 -6.53
C ILE A 4 -13.30 -3.80 -5.51
N TYR A 5 -12.12 -3.31 -5.14
CA TYR A 5 -11.96 -2.12 -4.29
C TYR A 5 -12.43 -0.86 -5.02
N THR A 6 -13.24 -0.04 -4.35
CA THR A 6 -13.70 1.26 -4.89
C THR A 6 -12.53 2.24 -5.00
N LYS A 7 -12.69 3.28 -5.82
CA LYS A 7 -11.66 4.29 -6.06
C LYS A 7 -11.24 4.99 -4.76
N ASP A 8 -12.18 5.24 -3.85
CA ASP A 8 -11.94 5.92 -2.59
C ASP A 8 -10.99 5.14 -1.68
N ILE A 9 -11.22 3.83 -1.55
CA ILE A 9 -10.38 2.94 -0.74
C ILE A 9 -8.93 2.95 -1.29
N LYS A 10 -8.79 2.89 -2.62
CA LYS A 10 -7.47 2.92 -3.27
C LYS A 10 -6.76 4.26 -3.13
N ARG A 11 -7.51 5.37 -3.09
CA ARG A 11 -6.96 6.71 -2.91
C ARG A 11 -6.42 6.88 -1.49
N ILE A 12 -7.24 6.59 -0.49
CA ILE A 12 -6.89 6.70 0.94
C ILE A 12 -5.67 5.83 1.26
N VAL A 13 -5.62 4.59 0.77
CA VAL A 13 -4.48 3.70 1.01
C VAL A 13 -3.19 4.21 0.38
N ARG A 14 -3.25 4.81 -0.81
CA ARG A 14 -2.07 5.43 -1.44
C ARG A 14 -1.56 6.61 -0.61
N GLU A 15 -2.46 7.46 -0.14
CA GLU A 15 -2.11 8.59 0.72
C GLU A 15 -1.53 8.13 2.05
N LEU A 16 -2.11 7.09 2.65
CA LEU A 16 -1.63 6.50 3.90
C LEU A 16 -0.25 5.86 3.72
N TYR A 17 -0.04 5.14 2.62
CA TYR A 17 1.23 4.51 2.31
C TYR A 17 2.35 5.53 2.11
N ASN A 18 2.08 6.61 1.37
CA ASN A 18 3.08 7.65 1.11
C ASN A 18 3.48 8.40 2.38
N LYS A 19 2.57 8.56 3.35
CA LYS A 19 2.86 9.26 4.61
C LYS A 19 3.53 8.39 5.67
N TYR A 20 3.23 7.09 5.69
CA TYR A 20 3.62 6.17 6.77
C TYR A 20 4.30 4.91 6.22
N LYS A 21 5.16 5.05 5.22
CA LYS A 21 5.83 3.91 4.56
C LYS A 21 6.58 3.03 5.55
N ASP A 22 7.22 3.63 6.54
CA ASP A 22 8.08 2.98 7.54
C ASP A 22 7.30 2.18 8.60
N GLU A 23 6.07 2.60 8.91
CA GLU A 23 5.24 1.92 9.92
C GLU A 23 4.45 0.74 9.34
N ILE A 24 4.27 0.69 8.01
CA ILE A 24 3.48 -0.34 7.36
C ILE A 24 4.27 -1.63 7.26
N LYS A 25 3.62 -2.73 7.65
CA LYS A 25 4.20 -4.08 7.62
C LYS A 25 3.35 -5.00 6.76
N ASP A 26 3.85 -6.22 6.56
CA ASP A 26 3.09 -7.29 5.89
C ASP A 26 1.92 -7.82 6.74
N ASP A 27 1.88 -7.46 8.03
CA ASP A 27 0.93 -7.99 8.99
C ASP A 27 -0.41 -7.24 8.99
N PHE A 28 -1.51 -8.00 8.86
CA PHE A 28 -2.85 -7.44 8.82
C PHE A 28 -3.28 -6.79 10.14
N SER A 29 -2.90 -7.37 11.28
CA SER A 29 -3.32 -6.87 12.60
C SER A 29 -2.68 -5.51 12.88
N SER A 30 -1.39 -5.39 12.56
CA SER A 30 -0.63 -4.13 12.67
C SER A 30 -1.24 -3.05 11.78
N ASN A 31 -1.48 -3.37 10.51
CA ASN A 31 -2.05 -2.45 9.54
C ASN A 31 -3.48 -2.01 9.91
N LYS A 32 -4.27 -2.90 10.53
CA LYS A 32 -5.60 -2.55 11.02
C LYS A 32 -5.55 -1.54 12.17
N GLN A 33 -4.60 -1.66 13.09
CA GLN A 33 -4.41 -0.69 14.17
C GLN A 33 -3.95 0.67 13.63
N LEU A 34 -3.01 0.68 12.67
CA LEU A 34 -2.63 1.88 11.92
C LEU A 34 -3.84 2.57 11.31
N VAL A 35 -4.65 1.83 10.54
CA VAL A 35 -5.84 2.40 9.88
C VAL A 35 -6.84 2.99 10.89
N ILE A 36 -6.99 2.39 12.06
CA ILE A 36 -7.88 2.92 13.11
C ILE A 36 -7.35 4.23 13.68
N ARG A 37 -6.02 4.34 13.86
CA ARG A 37 -5.40 5.54 14.42
C ARG A 37 -5.40 6.71 13.45
N TYR A 38 -5.11 6.44 12.18
CA TYR A 38 -4.89 7.48 11.17
C TYR A 38 -6.12 7.82 10.33
N VAL A 39 -7.15 6.96 10.33
CA VAL A 39 -8.37 7.18 9.54
C VAL A 39 -9.60 7.00 10.41
N ASP A 40 -10.43 8.05 10.51
CA ASP A 40 -11.75 7.96 11.13
C ASP A 40 -12.69 7.17 10.22
N VAL A 41 -12.74 5.86 10.42
CA VAL A 41 -13.61 4.94 9.67
C VAL A 41 -14.72 4.42 10.57
N LYS A 42 -15.93 4.95 10.35
CA LYS A 42 -17.15 4.54 11.07
C LYS A 42 -17.55 3.09 10.77
N SER A 43 -17.38 2.63 9.53
CA SER A 43 -17.82 1.31 9.08
C SER A 43 -16.75 0.23 9.20
N LYS A 44 -17.04 -0.86 9.93
CA LYS A 44 -16.17 -2.05 10.07
C LYS A 44 -15.76 -2.64 8.71
N LYS A 45 -16.70 -2.71 7.76
CA LYS A 45 -16.44 -3.26 6.41
C LYS A 45 -15.40 -2.44 5.66
N VAL A 46 -15.51 -1.11 5.71
CA VAL A 46 -14.56 -0.20 5.03
C VAL A 46 -13.19 -0.29 5.68
N ARG A 47 -13.13 -0.34 7.02
CA ARG A 47 -11.88 -0.50 7.77
C ARG A 47 -11.13 -1.78 7.41
N ASN A 48 -11.84 -2.90 7.34
CA ASN A 48 -11.24 -4.19 6.96
C ASN A 48 -10.76 -4.16 5.49
N ARG A 49 -11.49 -3.50 4.60
CA ARG A 49 -11.08 -3.36 3.19
C ARG A 49 -9.87 -2.44 3.02
N LEU A 50 -9.78 -1.36 3.80
CA LEU A 50 -8.62 -0.47 3.84
C LEU A 50 -7.38 -1.24 4.31
N ALA A 51 -7.46 -1.92 5.46
CA ALA A 51 -6.35 -2.72 5.98
C ALA A 51 -5.93 -3.83 4.98
N GLY A 52 -6.89 -4.52 4.36
CA GLY A 52 -6.61 -5.55 3.37
C GLY A 52 -5.94 -5.00 2.09
N TYR A 53 -6.41 -3.86 1.58
CA TYR A 53 -5.79 -3.23 0.42
C TYR A 53 -4.43 -2.63 0.76
N LEU A 54 -4.22 -2.12 1.99
CA LEU A 54 -2.94 -1.60 2.47
C LEU A 54 -1.86 -2.69 2.48
N THR A 55 -2.16 -3.87 3.04
CA THR A 55 -1.22 -5.01 3.01
C THR A 55 -0.93 -5.45 1.58
N ARG A 56 -1.95 -5.52 0.72
CA ARG A 56 -1.75 -5.87 -0.70
C ARG A 56 -0.90 -4.84 -1.43
N TYR A 57 -1.13 -3.56 -1.17
CA TYR A 57 -0.38 -2.47 -1.78
C TYR A 57 1.08 -2.47 -1.31
N TYR A 58 1.33 -2.71 -0.03
CA TYR A 58 2.68 -2.87 0.53
C TYR A 58 3.44 -4.01 -0.15
N LYS A 59 2.82 -5.18 -0.33
CA LYS A 59 3.43 -6.31 -1.07
C LYS A 59 3.83 -5.94 -2.49
N ILE A 60 2.91 -5.32 -3.23
CA ILE A 60 3.17 -4.91 -4.62
C ILE A 60 4.31 -3.90 -4.69
N MET A 61 4.35 -2.92 -3.77
CA MET A 61 5.41 -1.92 -3.74
C MET A 61 6.75 -2.49 -3.32
N LYS A 62 6.78 -3.38 -2.33
CA LYS A 62 7.99 -4.09 -1.94
C LYS A 62 8.54 -4.93 -3.09
N GLU A 63 7.66 -5.63 -3.81
CA GLU A 63 8.07 -6.40 -4.98
C GLU A 63 8.64 -5.50 -6.09
N LYS A 64 8.00 -4.35 -6.35
CA LYS A 64 8.54 -3.33 -7.26
C LYS A 64 9.89 -2.78 -6.82
N GLU A 65 10.11 -2.62 -5.52
CA GLU A 65 11.38 -2.15 -4.93
C GLU A 65 12.45 -3.26 -4.84
N THR A 66 12.07 -4.53 -5.02
CA THR A 66 13.02 -5.64 -5.25
C THR A 66 13.32 -5.91 -6.72
N LEU A 67 12.48 -5.39 -7.63
CA LEU A 67 12.70 -5.42 -9.07
C LEU A 67 13.53 -4.24 -9.68
N PRO A 68 14.04 -3.21 -8.95
CA PRO A 68 14.80 -2.12 -9.54
C PRO A 68 16.24 -2.51 -9.88
N MET A 69 16.68 -3.76 -9.62
CA MET A 69 17.90 -4.27 -10.26
C MET A 69 17.78 -4.38 -11.80
N ALA A 70 16.60 -4.14 -12.39
CA ALA A 70 16.41 -4.05 -13.84
C ALA A 70 16.21 -2.63 -14.38
N GLU A 71 15.85 -1.63 -13.56
CA GLU A 71 15.53 -0.27 -14.04
C GLU A 71 16.72 0.70 -13.86
N GLU A 72 17.59 0.53 -12.86
CA GLU A 72 18.84 1.31 -12.74
C GLU A 72 19.88 0.96 -13.83
N LYS A 73 19.72 -0.16 -14.55
CA LYS A 73 20.64 -0.57 -15.63
C LYS A 73 20.35 0.05 -17.00
N LEU A 74 19.25 0.80 -17.13
CA LEU A 74 18.84 1.41 -18.40
C LEU A 74 19.25 2.88 -18.52
N GLU A 75 19.43 3.60 -17.41
CA GLU A 75 19.93 4.99 -17.45
C GLU A 75 21.47 5.07 -17.53
N GLU A 76 22.23 4.09 -17.04
CA GLU A 76 23.71 4.13 -17.09
C GLU A 76 24.30 3.71 -18.46
N THR A 77 23.50 3.07 -19.34
CA THR A 77 23.95 2.69 -20.70
C THR A 77 23.72 3.77 -21.76
N GLU A 78 23.10 4.90 -21.41
CA GLU A 78 22.87 6.03 -22.34
C GLU A 78 23.93 7.14 -22.22
N GLU A 79 24.88 7.06 -21.28
CA GLU A 79 25.94 8.06 -21.05
C GLU A 79 27.39 7.59 -21.37
N VAL A 80 27.61 6.48 -22.10
CA VAL A 80 28.96 6.07 -22.59
C VAL A 80 28.99 5.80 -24.08
#